data_AF-A0A2D5I6U9-F1
#
_entry.id   AF-A0A2D5I6U9-F1
#
_cell.length_a   1.000
_cell.length_b   1.000
_cell.length_c   1.000
_cell.angle_alpha   90.00
_cell.angle_beta   90.00
_cell.angle_gamma   90.00
#
_symmetry.space_group_name_H-M   'P 1'
#
loop_
_entity.id
_entity.type
_entity.pdbx_description
1 polymer ?
#
loop_
_entity_poly.entity_id
_entity_poly.type
_entity_poly.pdbx_seq_one_letter_code
_entity_poly.pdbx_strand_id
1 'polypeptide(L)'
;MSTVTATSNVTSLHDYKVADISLADFGRREITLAEAEMPALISLRKKYAAEKPLADAKILGCIHMTVQTAVLIETLVELGAEVRWSSCNIFSTQDHAAACIAAAGIAVYA
;
A
#
# COMPACT_ATOMS: atom_id res chain seq x y z
N MET A 1 43.76 -1.27 -17.86
CA MET A 1 42.35 -0.85 -17.98
C MET A 1 41.75 -0.85 -16.59
N SER A 2 41.69 0.32 -15.94
CA SER A 2 41.11 0.44 -14.60
C SER A 2 39.58 0.46 -14.72
N THR A 3 38.93 -0.58 -14.22
CA THR A 3 37.48 -0.62 -14.07
C THR A 3 37.08 0.36 -12.97
N VAL A 4 36.43 1.45 -13.36
CA VAL A 4 35.75 2.34 -12.42
C VAL A 4 34.52 1.58 -11.90
N THR A 5 34.60 1.07 -10.68
CA THR A 5 33.43 0.58 -9.96
C THR A 5 32.59 1.78 -9.59
N ALA A 6 31.47 1.99 -10.30
CA ALA A 6 30.47 2.96 -9.89
C ALA A 6 29.92 2.52 -8.53
N THR A 7 30.35 3.21 -7.47
CA THR A 7 29.73 3.16 -6.15
C THR A 7 28.31 3.68 -6.30
N SER A 8 27.34 2.76 -6.30
CA SER A 8 25.92 3.09 -6.25
C SER A 8 25.60 3.72 -4.89
N ASN A 9 25.80 5.04 -4.79
CA ASN A 9 25.23 5.87 -3.73
C ASN A 9 23.71 5.96 -3.92
N VAL A 10 23.00 4.86 -3.73
CA VAL A 10 21.55 4.90 -3.55
C VAL A 10 21.32 5.28 -2.09
N THR A 11 21.45 6.58 -1.80
CA THR A 11 20.77 7.21 -0.66
C THR A 11 19.35 6.67 -0.68
N SER A 12 18.88 6.02 0.40
CA SER A 12 17.62 5.27 0.41
C SER A 12 16.49 6.05 -0.27
N LEU A 13 16.22 5.75 -1.54
CA LEU A 13 15.07 6.30 -2.22
C LEU A 13 13.90 5.62 -1.54
N HIS A 14 13.12 6.39 -0.78
CA HIS A 14 11.85 5.94 -0.26
C HIS A 14 11.09 5.28 -1.42
N ASP A 15 10.76 3.99 -1.31
CA ASP A 15 10.12 3.22 -2.38
C ASP A 15 8.62 3.54 -2.45
N TYR A 16 8.30 4.83 -2.54
CA TYR A 16 6.96 5.39 -2.70
C TYR A 16 7.06 6.82 -3.26
N LYS A 17 5.98 7.30 -3.85
CA LYS A 17 5.76 8.71 -4.21
C LYS A 17 4.31 9.08 -3.90
N VAL A 18 4.13 9.81 -2.80
CA VAL A 18 2.84 10.34 -2.34
C VAL A 18 2.94 11.85 -2.14
N ALA A 19 1.80 12.54 -2.02
CA ALA A 19 1.77 14.00 -1.86
C ALA A 19 2.41 14.49 -0.55
N ASP A 20 1.99 13.92 0.58
CA ASP A 20 2.47 14.31 1.92
C ASP A 20 2.39 13.14 2.90
N ILE A 21 3.55 12.62 3.34
CA ILE A 21 3.63 11.48 4.26
C ILE A 21 3.10 11.79 5.66
N SER A 22 3.04 13.08 6.06
CA SER A 22 2.56 13.49 7.39
C SER A 22 1.05 13.24 7.58
N LEU A 23 0.32 13.00 6.49
CA LEU A 23 -1.11 12.68 6.52
C LEU A 23 -1.42 11.24 6.98
N ALA A 24 -0.40 10.40 7.20
CA ALA A 24 -0.57 8.98 7.54
C ALA A 24 -1.47 8.74 8.76
N ASP A 25 -1.34 9.54 9.82
CA ASP A 25 -2.16 9.39 11.04
C ASP A 25 -3.64 9.75 10.81
N PHE A 26 -3.91 10.70 9.92
CA PHE A 26 -5.27 10.98 9.48
C PHE A 26 -5.80 9.84 8.62
N GLY A 27 -5.00 9.36 7.66
CA GLY A 27 -5.31 8.19 6.84
C GLY A 27 -5.65 6.95 7.66
N ARG A 28 -4.87 6.67 8.71
CA ARG A 28 -5.13 5.53 9.61
C ARG A 28 -6.51 5.61 10.26
N ARG A 29 -6.91 6.79 10.74
CA ARG A 29 -8.23 7.00 11.37
C ARG A 29 -9.38 6.75 10.39
N GLU A 30 -9.28 7.29 9.17
CA GLU A 30 -10.28 7.08 8.12
C GLU A 30 -10.36 5.62 7.68
N ILE A 31 -9.20 4.95 7.55
CA ILE A 31 -9.13 3.53 7.21
C ILE A 31 -9.80 2.68 8.30
N THR A 32 -9.52 2.93 9.58
CA THR A 32 -10.19 2.22 10.69
C THR A 32 -11.70 2.38 10.65
N LEU A 33 -12.21 3.58 10.30
CA LEU A 33 -13.65 3.77 10.12
C LEU A 33 -14.17 2.97 8.92
N ALA A 34 -13.46 2.98 7.79
CA ALA A 34 -13.84 2.24 6.60
C ALA A 34 -13.84 0.71 6.79
N GLU A 35 -12.99 0.16 7.66
CA GLU A 35 -13.03 -1.27 7.99
C GLU A 35 -14.39 -1.69 8.57
N ALA A 36 -15.01 -0.84 9.39
CA ALA A 36 -16.35 -1.09 9.94
C ALA A 36 -17.43 -1.14 8.85
N GLU A 37 -17.27 -0.33 7.80
CA GLU A 37 -18.19 -0.22 6.66
C GLU A 37 -17.87 -1.21 5.51
N MET A 38 -16.84 -2.04 5.66
CA MET A 38 -16.43 -3.06 4.68
C MET A 38 -16.50 -4.49 5.24
N PRO A 39 -17.64 -4.92 5.83
CA PRO A 39 -17.73 -6.16 6.62
C PRO A 39 -17.42 -7.42 5.82
N ALA A 40 -17.76 -7.46 4.53
CA ALA A 40 -17.46 -8.59 3.65
C ALA A 40 -15.95 -8.79 3.48
N LEU A 41 -15.21 -7.70 3.24
CA LEU A 41 -13.76 -7.74 3.06
C LEU A 41 -13.04 -8.11 4.36
N ILE A 42 -13.46 -7.53 5.48
CA ILE A 42 -12.91 -7.88 6.80
C ILE A 42 -13.21 -9.34 7.17
N SER A 43 -14.38 -9.87 6.78
CA SER A 43 -14.71 -11.28 6.99
C SER A 43 -13.80 -12.20 6.17
N LEU A 44 -13.50 -11.85 4.91
CA LEU A 44 -12.54 -12.59 4.09
C LEU A 44 -11.13 -12.55 4.69
N ARG A 45 -10.68 -11.35 5.11
CA ARG A 45 -9.39 -11.18 5.79
C ARG A 45 -9.26 -12.11 6.99
N LYS A 46 -10.25 -12.07 7.90
CA LYS A 46 -10.27 -12.91 9.12
C LYS A 46 -10.33 -14.40 8.80
N LYS A 47 -11.15 -14.81 7.83
CA LYS A 47 -11.33 -16.22 7.46
C LYS A 47 -10.01 -16.85 6.97
N TYR A 48 -9.27 -16.13 6.13
CA TYR A 48 -8.11 -16.68 5.43
C TYR A 48 -6.74 -16.22 6.00
N ALA A 49 -6.73 -15.40 7.05
CA ALA A 49 -5.48 -14.88 7.65
C ALA A 49 -4.51 -15.99 8.08
N ALA A 50 -5.01 -17.11 8.62
CA ALA A 50 -4.17 -18.22 9.04
C ALA A 50 -3.66 -19.07 7.86
N GLU A 51 -4.45 -19.17 6.78
CA GLU A 51 -4.12 -19.96 5.59
C GLU A 51 -3.10 -19.23 4.70
N LYS A 52 -2.99 -17.90 4.80
CA LYS A 52 -2.14 -17.03 3.98
C LYS A 52 -2.18 -17.44 2.48
N PRO A 53 -3.37 -17.48 1.85
CA PRO A 53 -3.53 -18.05 0.51
C PRO A 53 -2.81 -17.26 -0.59
N LEU A 54 -2.37 -16.03 -0.30
CA LEU A 54 -1.60 -15.19 -1.21
C LEU A 54 -0.11 -15.16 -0.88
N ALA A 55 0.39 -16.09 -0.06
CA ALA A 55 1.82 -16.24 0.18
C ALA A 55 2.58 -16.30 -1.16
N ASP A 56 3.71 -15.58 -1.21
CA ASP A 56 4.58 -15.41 -2.39
C ASP A 56 3.96 -14.69 -3.60
N ALA A 57 2.68 -14.30 -3.53
CA ALA A 57 2.04 -13.56 -4.60
C ALA A 57 2.61 -12.13 -4.66
N LYS A 58 3.09 -11.74 -5.85
CA LYS A 58 3.55 -10.38 -6.15
C LYS A 58 2.49 -9.64 -6.95
N ILE A 59 1.80 -8.71 -6.32
CA ILE A 59 0.63 -8.05 -6.89
C ILE A 59 0.96 -6.58 -7.21
N LEU A 60 0.71 -6.19 -8.46
CA LEU A 60 0.74 -4.80 -8.89
C LEU A 60 -0.70 -4.30 -9.05
N GLY A 61 -1.10 -3.31 -8.25
CA GLY A 61 -2.42 -2.69 -8.33
C GLY A 61 -2.41 -1.38 -9.11
N CYS A 62 -3.42 -1.20 -9.96
CA CYS A 62 -3.72 0.06 -10.66
C CYS A 62 -5.21 0.35 -10.54
N ILE A 63 -5.60 0.89 -9.38
CA ILE A 63 -6.99 1.21 -8.99
C ILE A 63 -6.92 2.52 -8.20
N HIS A 64 -8.00 3.32 -8.19
CA HIS A 64 -8.09 4.55 -7.40
C HIS A 64 -7.53 4.38 -5.99
N MET A 65 -6.57 5.22 -5.61
CA MET A 65 -5.91 5.15 -4.31
C MET A 65 -6.74 5.88 -3.25
N THR A 66 -7.80 5.22 -2.77
CA THR A 66 -8.74 5.75 -1.77
C THR A 66 -8.61 5.04 -0.42
N VAL A 67 -9.32 5.52 0.59
CA VAL A 67 -9.45 4.86 1.91
C VAL A 67 -9.97 3.42 1.76
N GLN A 68 -10.95 3.16 0.90
CA GLN A 68 -11.48 1.81 0.68
C GLN A 68 -10.44 0.89 0.02
N THR A 69 -9.67 1.42 -0.93
CA THR A 69 -8.57 0.67 -1.56
C THR A 69 -7.45 0.38 -0.57
N ALA A 70 -7.18 1.25 0.40
CA ALA A 70 -6.25 0.97 1.48
C ALA A 70 -6.68 -0.26 2.32
N VAL A 71 -7.97 -0.40 2.65
CA VAL A 71 -8.50 -1.61 3.31
C VAL A 71 -8.30 -2.87 2.45
N LEU A 72 -8.46 -2.75 1.13
CA LEU A 72 -8.16 -3.84 0.18
C LEU A 72 -6.68 -4.20 0.20
N ILE A 73 -5.78 -3.23 0.10
CA ILE A 73 -4.33 -3.43 0.11
C ILE A 73 -3.90 -4.15 1.40
N GLU A 74 -4.33 -3.66 2.56
CA GLU A 74 -4.01 -4.30 3.85
C GLU A 74 -4.58 -5.71 3.95
N THR A 75 -5.72 -5.98 3.32
CA THR A 75 -6.26 -7.33 3.22
C THR A 75 -5.36 -8.23 2.39
N LEU A 76 -4.88 -7.78 1.23
CA LEU A 76 -3.97 -8.57 0.40
C LEU A 76 -2.67 -8.89 1.13
N VAL A 77 -2.09 -7.91 1.82
CA VAL A 77 -0.90 -8.09 2.68
C VAL A 77 -1.18 -9.09 3.81
N GLU A 78 -2.28 -8.91 4.53
CA GLU A 78 -2.65 -9.82 5.63
C GLU A 78 -2.92 -11.24 5.13
N LEU A 79 -3.30 -11.42 3.86
CA LEU A 79 -3.45 -12.73 3.25
C LEU A 79 -2.15 -13.29 2.65
N GLY A 80 -1.02 -12.59 2.78
CA GLY A 80 0.33 -13.07 2.47
C GLY A 80 0.99 -12.45 1.24
N ALA A 81 0.34 -11.51 0.54
CA ALA A 81 0.88 -10.93 -0.69
C ALA A 81 1.94 -9.84 -0.45
N GLU A 82 2.89 -9.74 -1.37
CA GLU A 82 3.72 -8.54 -1.59
C GLU A 82 2.99 -7.64 -2.60
N VAL A 83 2.69 -6.40 -2.21
CA VAL A 83 1.92 -5.46 -3.04
C VAL A 83 2.70 -4.19 -3.36
N ARG A 84 2.50 -3.70 -4.58
CA ARG A 84 2.86 -2.34 -5.01
C ARG A 84 1.65 -1.72 -5.69
N TRP A 85 1.45 -0.42 -5.53
CA TRP A 85 0.21 0.24 -5.95
C TRP A 85 0.43 1.55 -6.70
N SER A 86 -0.47 1.82 -7.64
CA SER A 86 -0.62 3.09 -8.36
C SER A 86 -2.10 3.45 -8.50
N SER A 87 -2.40 4.74 -8.60
CA SER A 87 -3.76 5.18 -8.97
C SER A 87 -3.99 5.03 -10.47
N CYS A 88 -5.19 4.60 -10.87
CA CYS A 88 -5.59 4.55 -12.28
C CYS A 88 -6.21 5.85 -12.80
N ASN A 89 -6.31 6.89 -11.97
CA ASN A 89 -6.83 8.20 -12.37
C ASN A 89 -6.09 9.34 -11.64
N ILE A 90 -5.79 10.40 -12.38
CA ILE A 90 -4.96 11.54 -11.94
C ILE A 90 -5.60 12.43 -10.85
N PHE A 91 -6.89 12.27 -10.54
CA PHE A 91 -7.60 13.08 -9.55
C PHE A 91 -8.28 12.27 -8.44
N SER A 92 -8.16 10.94 -8.46
CA SER A 92 -8.91 10.09 -7.53
C SER A 92 -8.12 9.67 -6.30
N THR A 93 -6.82 9.97 -6.23
CA THR A 93 -6.02 9.70 -5.03
C THR A 93 -6.57 10.50 -3.86
N GLN A 94 -6.79 9.82 -2.75
CA GLN A 94 -6.97 10.44 -1.44
C GLN A 94 -5.63 10.40 -0.73
N ASP A 95 -4.95 11.55 -0.66
CA ASP A 95 -3.54 11.63 -0.25
C ASP A 95 -3.27 11.05 1.14
N HIS A 96 -4.21 11.21 2.07
CA HIS A 96 -4.11 10.64 3.42
C HIS A 96 -4.14 9.11 3.42
N ALA A 97 -4.92 8.49 2.53
CA ALA A 97 -4.93 7.04 2.37
C ALA A 97 -3.60 6.55 1.75
N ALA A 98 -3.12 7.24 0.70
CA ALA A 98 -1.83 6.95 0.08
C ALA A 98 -0.67 7.06 1.10
N ALA A 99 -0.64 8.14 1.88
CA ALA A 99 0.34 8.37 2.94
C ALA A 99 0.32 7.27 4.00
N CYS A 100 -0.86 6.83 4.44
CA CYS A 100 -0.99 5.76 5.42
C CYS A 100 -0.40 4.43 4.92
N ILE A 101 -0.72 4.05 3.68
CA ILE A 101 -0.19 2.81 3.08
C ILE A 101 1.32 2.92 2.84
N ALA A 102 1.81 4.07 2.38
CA ALA A 102 3.25 4.31 2.23
C ALA A 102 3.99 4.25 3.58
N ALA A 103 3.44 4.84 4.64
CA ALA A 103 4.00 4.80 5.99
C ALA A 103 4.01 3.38 6.58
N ALA A 104 3.09 2.51 6.16
CA ALA A 104 3.09 1.09 6.48
C ALA A 104 4.16 0.27 5.72
N GLY A 105 5.00 0.92 4.91
CA GLY A 105 6.10 0.29 4.18
C GLY A 105 5.69 -0.35 2.84
N ILE A 106 4.47 -0.07 2.36
CA ILE A 106 3.96 -0.60 1.09
C ILE A 106 4.20 0.44 -0.01
N ALA A 107 4.76 0.00 -1.15
CA ALA A 107 5.15 0.91 -2.21
C ALA A 107 3.93 1.49 -2.95
N VAL A 108 3.66 2.79 -2.77
CA VAL A 108 2.55 3.52 -3.40
C VAL A 108 3.07 4.67 -4.25
N TYR A 109 2.61 4.75 -5.49
CA TYR A 109 2.92 5.80 -6.46
C TYR A 109 1.62 6.43 -6.94
N ALA A 110 1.05 7.30 -6.12
CA ALA A 110 -0.30 7.82 -6.31
C ALA A 110 -0.49 9.18 -5.63
#